data_AF-A0A1M5S6P4-F1
#
_entry.id   AF-A0A1M5S6P4-F1
#
_cell.length_a   1.000
_cell.length_b   1.000
_cell.length_c   1.000
_cell.angle_alpha   90.00
_cell.angle_beta   90.00
_cell.angle_gamma   90.00
#
_symmetry.space_group_name_H-M   'P 1'
#
loop_
_entity.id
_entity.type
_entity.pdbx_description
1 polymer ?
#
loop_
_entity_poly.entity_id
_entity_poly.type
_entity_poly.pdbx_seq_one_letter_code
_entity_poly.pdbx_strand_id
1 'polypeptide(L)'
;EKDPVSVAVYVSPTMAVNALCVMDLPLAAWTGGALALLPPGGVQDVVEEDGELTAMLTEALHEVVNVLSALFNVPGAPHSKLYSSYAPGDDLPGDIAGMLAAFNRLDLAVEVPGYGKGRLSLVIP
;
A
#
# COMPACT_ATOMS: atom_id res chain seq x y z
N GLU A 1 -13.24 -12.84 8.80
CA GLU A 1 -13.10 -11.43 8.43
C GLU A 1 -12.11 -11.29 7.29
N LYS A 2 -12.19 -10.23 6.49
CA LYS A 2 -11.09 -9.85 5.60
C LYS A 2 -10.14 -8.98 6.41
N ASP A 3 -8.84 -9.23 6.32
CA ASP A 3 -7.84 -8.40 6.97
C ASP A 3 -7.93 -6.96 6.42
N PRO A 4 -7.80 -5.92 7.26
CA PRO A 4 -7.74 -4.54 6.79
C PRO A 4 -6.49 -4.35 5.90
N VAL A 5 -6.66 -3.61 4.81
CA VAL A 5 -5.61 -3.35 3.82
C VAL A 5 -5.50 -1.87 3.51
N SER A 6 -4.27 -1.38 3.35
CA SER A 6 -4.05 -0.08 2.72
C SER A 6 -4.18 -0.22 1.21
N VAL A 7 -4.63 0.85 0.55
CA VAL A 7 -4.76 0.90 -0.91
C VAL A 7 -4.19 2.21 -1.43
N ALA A 8 -3.16 2.13 -2.26
CA ALA A 8 -2.67 3.25 -3.05
C ALA A 8 -3.21 3.17 -4.47
N VAL A 9 -3.81 4.27 -4.94
CA VAL A 9 -4.42 4.39 -6.26
C VAL A 9 -3.47 5.18 -7.15
N TYR A 10 -3.09 4.59 -8.28
CA TYR A 10 -2.29 5.26 -9.29
C TYR A 10 -3.12 5.57 -10.54
N VAL A 11 -2.81 6.70 -11.16
CA VAL A 11 -3.51 7.17 -12.36
C VAL A 11 -2.54 7.52 -13.48
N SER A 12 -3.03 7.33 -14.70
CA SER A 12 -2.40 7.81 -15.92
C SER A 12 -2.54 9.34 -16.09
N PRO A 13 -1.92 9.98 -17.11
CA PRO A 13 -2.10 11.41 -17.35
C PRO A 13 -3.54 11.79 -17.73
N THR A 14 -4.36 10.82 -18.13
CA THR A 14 -5.79 11.01 -18.43
C THR A 14 -6.68 10.87 -17.20
N MET A 15 -6.10 10.72 -16.00
CA MET A 15 -6.79 10.46 -14.73
C MET A 15 -7.51 9.10 -14.64
N ALA A 16 -7.35 8.23 -15.63
CA ALA A 16 -7.79 6.84 -15.52
C ALA A 16 -6.90 6.07 -14.54
N VAL A 17 -7.51 5.32 -13.60
CA VAL A 17 -6.82 4.39 -12.72
C VAL A 17 -6.13 3.33 -13.55
N ASN A 18 -4.81 3.19 -13.39
CA ASN A 18 -3.98 2.27 -14.18
C ASN A 18 -3.21 1.27 -13.33
N ALA A 19 -3.15 1.47 -12.01
CA ALA A 19 -2.63 0.50 -11.07
C ALA A 19 -3.16 0.75 -9.66
N LEU A 20 -3.18 -0.29 -8.84
CA LEU A 20 -3.36 -0.23 -7.39
C LEU A 20 -2.20 -0.95 -6.70
N CYS A 21 -1.75 -0.43 -5.56
CA CYS A 21 -0.85 -1.14 -4.64
C CYS A 21 -1.58 -1.37 -3.33
N VAL A 22 -1.64 -2.61 -2.89
CA VAL A 22 -2.41 -3.05 -1.72
C VAL A 22 -1.46 -3.70 -0.74
N MET A 23 -1.46 -3.25 0.51
CA MET A 23 -0.67 -3.88 1.57
C MET A 23 -1.59 -4.29 2.70
N ASP A 24 -1.35 -5.45 3.31
CA ASP A 24 -1.98 -5.73 4.60
C ASP A 24 -1.44 -4.79 5.69
N LEU A 25 -2.19 -4.67 6.79
CA LEU A 25 -1.79 -3.84 7.93
C LEU A 25 -0.34 -4.08 8.37
N PRO A 26 0.16 -5.34 8.53
CA PRO A 26 1.55 -5.59 8.88
C PRO A 26 2.52 -4.94 7.90
N LEU A 27 2.41 -5.20 6.59
CA LEU A 27 3.36 -4.65 5.63
C LEU A 27 3.28 -3.13 5.53
N ALA A 28 2.07 -2.57 5.64
CA ALA A 28 1.85 -1.14 5.66
C ALA A 28 2.59 -0.48 6.85
N ALA A 29 2.48 -1.06 8.04
CA ALA A 29 3.18 -0.60 9.24
C ALA A 29 4.70 -0.81 9.11
N TRP A 30 5.17 -1.97 8.67
CA TRP A 30 6.61 -2.27 8.56
C TRP A 30 7.33 -1.37 7.57
N THR A 31 6.73 -1.12 6.41
CA THR A 31 7.36 -0.27 5.38
C THR A 31 7.36 1.20 5.79
N GLY A 32 6.25 1.71 6.35
CA GLY A 32 6.19 3.06 6.90
C GLY A 32 7.14 3.25 8.09
N GLY A 33 7.17 2.29 9.01
CA GLY A 33 8.05 2.30 10.17
C GLY A 33 9.53 2.25 9.81
N ALA A 34 9.90 1.44 8.81
CA ALA A 34 11.25 1.40 8.26
C ALA A 34 11.65 2.73 7.61
N LEU A 35 10.76 3.34 6.82
CA LEU A 35 11.03 4.64 6.21
C LEU A 35 11.18 5.75 7.26
N ALA A 36 10.32 5.74 8.28
CA ALA A 36 10.34 6.70 9.39
C ALA A 36 11.41 6.41 10.45
N LEU A 37 12.19 5.32 10.29
CA LEU A 37 13.23 4.87 11.23
C LEU A 37 12.70 4.64 12.67
N LEU A 38 11.47 4.14 12.79
CA LEU A 38 10.87 3.83 14.08
C LEU A 38 11.44 2.54 14.66
N PRO A 39 11.61 2.43 15.99
CA PRO A 39 12.00 1.18 16.62
C PRO A 39 11.05 0.03 16.26
N PRO A 40 11.54 -1.16 15.86
CA PRO A 40 10.68 -2.26 15.43
C PRO A 40 9.61 -2.66 16.45
N GLY A 41 9.93 -2.65 17.74
CA GLY A 41 8.97 -2.96 18.80
C GLY A 41 7.77 -2.01 18.81
N GLY A 42 7.98 -0.70 18.65
CA GLY A 42 6.87 0.25 18.60
C GLY A 42 6.00 0.13 17.35
N VAL A 43 6.55 -0.40 16.25
CA VAL A 43 5.77 -0.73 15.04
C VAL A 43 5.05 -2.07 15.22
N GLN A 44 5.61 -2.98 16.01
CA GLN A 44 4.97 -4.26 16.33
C GLN A 44 3.71 -4.07 17.18
N ASP A 45 3.75 -3.18 18.17
CA ASP A 45 2.57 -2.84 18.97
C ASP A 45 1.41 -2.36 18.09
N VAL A 46 1.70 -1.58 17.04
CA VAL A 46 0.70 -1.12 16.06
C VAL A 46 0.05 -2.29 15.31
N VAL A 47 0.83 -3.31 14.96
CA VAL A 47 0.35 -4.47 14.19
C VAL A 47 -0.40 -5.46 15.06
N GLU A 48 0.05 -5.70 16.29
CA GLU A 48 -0.45 -6.76 17.17
C GLU A 48 -1.53 -6.27 18.14
N GLU A 49 -1.47 -5.02 18.58
CA GLU A 49 -2.35 -4.47 19.61
C GLU A 49 -3.34 -3.44 19.05
N ASP A 50 -2.86 -2.42 18.33
CA ASP A 50 -3.70 -1.30 17.89
C ASP A 50 -4.62 -1.67 16.71
N GLY A 51 -4.10 -2.40 15.73
CA GLY A 51 -4.87 -2.80 14.55
C GLY A 51 -5.09 -1.68 13.51
N GLU A 52 -4.47 -0.52 13.69
CA GLU A 52 -4.60 0.65 12.81
C GLU A 52 -3.31 1.47 12.76
N LEU A 53 -3.06 2.16 11.65
CA LEU A 53 -1.86 3.00 11.52
C LEU A 53 -2.01 4.33 12.26
N THR A 54 -0.97 4.71 13.01
CA THR A 54 -0.86 6.08 13.53
C THR A 54 -0.70 7.10 12.39
N ALA A 55 -1.02 8.37 12.63
CA ALA A 55 -0.85 9.44 11.64
C ALA A 55 0.57 9.49 11.04
N MET A 56 1.59 9.35 11.88
CA MET A 56 2.99 9.32 11.46
C MET A 56 3.29 8.13 10.53
N LEU A 57 2.76 6.94 10.83
CA LEU A 57 2.92 5.76 9.97
C LEU A 57 2.15 5.90 8.66
N THR A 58 0.96 6.51 8.69
CA THR A 58 0.17 6.79 7.48
C THR A 58 0.88 7.77 6.55
N GLU A 59 1.48 8.84 7.08
CA GLU A 59 2.30 9.77 6.31
C GLU A 59 3.54 9.08 5.71
N ALA A 60 4.25 8.28 6.50
CA ALA A 60 5.41 7.53 6.01
C ALA A 60 5.02 6.51 4.93
N LEU A 61 3.90 5.79 5.12
CA LEU A 61 3.39 4.86 4.11
C LEU A 61 3.04 5.59 2.81
N HIS A 62 2.46 6.79 2.88
CA HIS A 62 2.17 7.61 1.70
C HIS A 62 3.44 7.85 0.85
N GLU A 63 4.56 8.17 1.49
CA GLU A 63 5.84 8.34 0.80
C GLU A 63 6.34 7.03 0.18
N VAL A 64 6.22 5.89 0.88
CA VAL A 64 6.58 4.57 0.33
C VAL A 64 5.78 4.29 -0.94
N VAL A 65 4.45 4.41 -0.89
CA VAL A 65 3.59 4.08 -2.04
C VAL A 65 3.74 5.10 -3.17
N ASN A 66 4.09 6.36 -2.87
CA ASN A 66 4.44 7.34 -3.88
C ASN A 66 5.71 6.92 -4.64
N VAL A 67 6.75 6.46 -3.94
CA VAL A 67 7.97 5.91 -4.57
C VAL A 67 7.66 4.67 -5.40
N LEU A 68 6.78 3.78 -4.92
CA LEU A 68 6.36 2.58 -5.66
C LEU A 68 5.67 2.89 -6.99
N SER A 69 5.14 4.11 -7.21
CA SER A 69 4.58 4.51 -8.51
C SER A 69 5.59 4.36 -9.66
N ALA A 70 6.89 4.49 -9.37
CA ALA A 70 7.97 4.33 -10.34
C ALA A 70 8.02 2.92 -10.96
N LEU A 71 7.53 1.88 -10.27
CA LEU A 71 7.48 0.52 -10.80
C LEU A 71 6.59 0.38 -12.04
N PHE A 72 5.58 1.24 -12.17
CA PHE A 72 4.65 1.23 -13.30
C PHE A 72 5.14 2.10 -14.47
N ASN A 73 6.22 2.87 -14.27
CA ASN A 73 6.79 3.79 -15.27
C ASN A 73 7.82 3.09 -16.16
N VAL A 74 7.42 1.99 -16.80
CA VAL A 74 8.26 1.24 -17.73
C VAL A 74 8.16 1.78 -19.17
N PRO A 75 9.19 1.61 -20.02
CA PRO A 75 9.14 2.06 -21.41
C PRO A 75 7.91 1.51 -22.16
N GLY A 76 7.14 2.42 -22.76
CA GLY A 76 5.93 2.07 -23.54
C GLY A 76 4.63 2.00 -22.72
N ALA A 77 4.69 2.04 -21.39
CA ALA A 77 3.50 2.16 -20.55
C ALA A 77 3.08 3.63 -20.35
N PRO A 78 1.78 3.93 -20.13
CA PRO A 78 1.36 5.25 -19.70
C PRO A 78 2.03 5.64 -18.38
N HIS A 79 2.47 6.90 -18.28
CA HIS A 79 3.06 7.41 -17.05
C HIS A 79 2.07 7.29 -15.87
N SER A 80 2.53 6.72 -14.76
CA SER A 80 1.75 6.49 -13.57
C SER A 80 2.24 7.38 -12.43
N LYS A 81 1.30 7.97 -11.69
CA LYS A 81 1.56 8.74 -10.48
C LYS A 81 0.56 8.36 -9.38
N LEU A 82 0.95 8.56 -8.13
CA LEU A 82 0.03 8.42 -7.00
C LEU A 82 -1.09 9.47 -7.11
N TYR A 83 -2.32 9.03 -6.96
CA TYR A 83 -3.51 9.89 -6.94
C TYR A 83 -4.07 10.02 -5.52
N SER A 84 -4.25 8.89 -4.85
CA SER A 84 -4.75 8.82 -3.47
C SER A 84 -4.20 7.57 -2.77
N SER A 85 -4.24 7.59 -1.44
CA SER A 85 -3.94 6.43 -0.60
C SER A 85 -4.95 6.35 0.54
N TYR A 86 -5.37 5.14 0.86
CA TYR A 86 -6.29 4.80 1.95
C TYR A 86 -5.54 3.94 2.96
N ALA A 87 -5.67 4.25 4.24
CA ALA A 87 -5.09 3.48 5.33
C ALA A 87 -5.85 2.14 5.52
N PRO A 88 -5.22 1.14 6.17
CA PRO A 88 -5.93 -0.07 6.55
C PRO A 88 -7.19 0.25 7.37
N GLY A 89 -8.34 -0.21 6.90
CA GLY A 89 -9.64 0.01 7.56
C GLY A 89 -10.43 1.20 7.03
N ASP A 90 -9.85 2.06 6.19
CA ASP A 90 -10.57 3.17 5.55
C ASP A 90 -11.64 2.66 4.58
N ASP A 91 -12.75 3.41 4.49
CA ASP A 91 -13.77 3.19 3.47
C ASP A 91 -13.22 3.48 2.06
N LEU A 92 -13.36 2.50 1.17
CA LEU A 92 -12.96 2.64 -0.23
C LEU A 92 -14.15 3.08 -1.10
N PRO A 93 -13.92 3.94 -2.10
CA PRO A 93 -14.87 4.14 -3.19
C PRO A 93 -15.24 2.81 -3.86
N GLY A 94 -16.52 2.63 -4.23
CA GLY A 94 -17.03 1.35 -4.72
C GLY A 94 -16.38 0.84 -6.01
N ASP A 95 -15.95 1.76 -6.88
CA ASP A 95 -15.19 1.45 -8.09
C ASP A 95 -13.77 0.94 -7.75
N ILE A 96 -13.06 1.60 -6.82
CA ILE A 96 -11.75 1.15 -6.32
C ILE A 96 -11.88 -0.22 -5.64
N ALA A 97 -12.86 -0.40 -4.76
CA ALA A 97 -13.12 -1.68 -4.11
C ALA A 97 -13.42 -2.80 -5.13
N GLY A 98 -14.16 -2.48 -6.19
CA GLY A 98 -14.42 -3.41 -7.30
C GLY A 98 -13.16 -3.82 -8.06
N MET A 99 -12.24 -2.87 -8.31
CA MET A 99 -10.97 -3.12 -9.00
C MET A 99 -10.03 -4.05 -8.22
N LEU A 100 -10.12 -4.12 -6.88
CA LEU A 100 -9.31 -5.05 -6.07
C LEU A 100 -9.55 -6.54 -6.42
N ALA A 101 -10.67 -6.85 -7.05
CA ALA A 101 -11.01 -8.20 -7.52
C ALA A 101 -10.47 -8.52 -8.92
N ALA A 102 -9.74 -7.61 -9.58
CA ALA A 102 -9.21 -7.83 -10.92
C ALA A 102 -8.20 -9.00 -10.97
N PHE A 103 -8.17 -9.70 -12.11
CA PHE A 103 -7.35 -10.90 -12.29
C PHE A 103 -5.89 -10.59 -12.70
N ASN A 104 -5.62 -9.40 -13.24
CA ASN A 104 -4.26 -8.99 -13.59
C ASN A 104 -3.56 -8.42 -12.34
N ARG A 105 -3.18 -9.34 -11.45
CA ARG A 105 -2.60 -9.04 -10.15
C ARG A 105 -1.34 -9.86 -9.89
N LEU A 106 -0.39 -9.25 -9.18
CA LEU A 106 0.78 -9.91 -8.62
C LEU A 106 0.68 -9.87 -7.10
N ASP A 107 0.66 -11.04 -6.47
CA ASP A 107 0.64 -11.19 -5.01
C ASP A 107 1.99 -11.68 -4.50
N LEU A 108 2.54 -10.98 -3.51
CA LEU A 108 3.87 -11.20 -2.98
C LEU A 108 3.80 -11.33 -1.45
N ALA A 109 4.56 -12.30 -0.93
CA ALA A 109 4.98 -12.27 0.47
C ALA A 109 6.25 -11.43 0.55
N VAL A 110 6.23 -10.39 1.39
CA VAL A 110 7.34 -9.44 1.53
C VAL A 110 7.86 -9.52 2.95
N GLU A 111 9.18 -9.51 3.09
CA GLU A 111 9.88 -9.37 4.37
C GLU A 111 10.61 -8.03 4.38
N VAL A 112 10.38 -7.22 5.41
CA VAL A 112 11.10 -5.98 5.67
C VAL A 112 12.19 -6.28 6.70
N PRO A 113 13.48 -6.29 6.32
CA PRO A 113 14.56 -6.66 7.23
C PRO A 113 14.56 -5.81 8.51
N GLY A 114 14.65 -6.47 9.67
CA GLY A 114 14.62 -5.82 10.98
C GLY A 114 13.22 -5.47 11.50
N TYR A 115 12.17 -5.64 10.69
CA TYR A 115 10.79 -5.44 11.08
C TYR A 115 10.04 -6.78 11.03
N GLY A 116 9.32 -7.07 9.94
CA GLY A 116 8.49 -8.26 9.86
C GLY A 116 8.06 -8.61 8.45
N LYS A 117 7.11 -9.54 8.37
CA LYS A 117 6.53 -10.04 7.12
C LYS A 117 5.12 -9.48 6.92
N GLY A 118 4.71 -9.40 5.66
CA GLY A 118 3.34 -9.12 5.28
C GLY A 118 3.12 -9.38 3.79
N ARG A 119 2.00 -8.90 3.25
CA ARG A 119 1.57 -9.17 1.88
C ARG A 119 1.44 -7.89 1.09
N LEU A 120 1.93 -7.93 -0.14
CA LEU A 120 1.80 -6.88 -1.15
C LEU A 120 1.05 -7.45 -2.35
N SER A 121 0.03 -6.73 -2.81
CA SER A 121 -0.60 -6.99 -4.10
C SER A 121 -0.44 -5.78 -5.01
N LEU A 122 0.02 -6.00 -6.24
CA LEU A 122 -0.03 -4.99 -7.31
C LEU A 122 -1.13 -5.40 -8.29
N VAL A 123 -2.09 -4.52 -8.54
CA VAL A 123 -3.24 -4.80 -9.39
C VAL A 123 -3.24 -3.84 -10.57
N ILE A 124 -3.38 -4.35 -11.78
CA ILE A 124 -3.56 -3.57 -13.01
C ILE A 124 -5.02 -3.77 -13.46
N PRO A 125 -5.88 -2.73 -13.42
CA PRO A 125 -7.28 -2.85 -13.82
C PRO A 125 -7.50 -3.22 -15.29
#